data_AF-A0A6N4SQ78-F1
#
_entry.id   AF-A0A6N4SQ78-F1
#
_cell.length_a   1.000
_cell.length_b   1.000
_cell.length_c   1.000
_cell.angle_alpha   90.00
_cell.angle_beta   90.00
_cell.angle_gamma   90.00
#
_symmetry.space_group_name_H-M   'P 1'
#
loop_
_entity.id
_entity.type
_entity.pdbx_description
1 polymer ?
#
loop_
_entity_poly.entity_id
_entity_poly.type
_entity_poly.pdbx_seq_one_letter_code
_entity_poly.pdbx_strand_id
1 'polypeptide(L)'
;MADLHQIRQNFSSMPDEKLLHIATHERNTLTKEALAVFIEVYKTRPLDASIFEPTPEELDYDKEQHWFFALEEKRKGKTAEELYGSLTARNLKDEQAAAIISRLPEPDINDEDFETYIKHQCEHVFLAGNFARVLIIGTGICAIAYGTMKFFVPFTILGIAMLLLAVCFKIGTKHGGAFWVNRIKHKPESIVWIKPIVEKHTVWYLITLFKTSHFQICTRDSIEITFECTDPVERNIFLTGIKKYIPHAHIGYSFPLDHMYIQNPAGFINALQHKNLYLPVADIALPPVSV
;
A
#
# COMPACT_ATOMS: atom_id res chain seq x y z
N MET A 1 8.65 9.18 -23.11
CA MET A 1 8.02 9.68 -21.86
C MET A 1 7.70 11.15 -22.11
N ALA A 2 6.43 11.57 -22.02
CA ALA A 2 6.07 12.97 -22.25
C ALA A 2 6.61 13.84 -21.11
N ASP A 3 7.16 15.01 -21.43
CA ASP A 3 7.74 15.91 -20.44
C ASP A 3 6.63 16.56 -19.60
N LEU A 4 6.51 16.13 -18.34
CA LEU A 4 5.53 16.64 -17.38
C LEU A 4 5.67 18.15 -17.14
N HIS A 5 6.89 18.70 -17.26
CA HIS A 5 7.12 20.13 -17.12
C HIS A 5 6.47 20.90 -18.28
N GLN A 6 6.62 20.39 -19.51
CA GLN A 6 6.00 20.98 -20.69
C GLN A 6 4.48 20.87 -20.67
N ILE A 7 3.93 19.73 -20.20
CA ILE A 7 2.49 19.55 -20.01
C ILE A 7 1.94 20.56 -19.00
N ARG A 8 2.64 20.75 -17.88
CA ARG A 8 2.25 21.73 -16.85
C ARG A 8 2.29 23.16 -17.39
N GLN A 9 3.35 23.54 -18.10
CA GLN A 9 3.44 24.86 -18.72
C GLN A 9 2.33 25.09 -19.74
N ASN A 10 1.99 24.07 -20.53
CA ASN A 10 0.90 24.15 -21.49
C ASN A 10 -0.44 24.39 -20.79
N PHE A 11 -0.79 23.64 -19.75
CA PHE A 11 -2.04 23.89 -19.01
C PHE A 11 -2.03 25.22 -18.25
N SER A 12 -0.91 25.59 -17.64
CA SER A 12 -0.76 26.85 -16.91
C SER A 12 -0.85 28.08 -17.80
N SER A 13 -0.60 27.95 -19.10
CA SER A 13 -0.72 29.04 -20.08
C SER A 13 -2.05 29.06 -20.83
N MET A 14 -2.90 28.03 -20.68
CA MET A 14 -4.21 28.00 -21.32
C MET A 14 -5.17 29.01 -20.68
N PRO A 15 -6.08 29.62 -21.46
CA PRO A 15 -7.16 30.43 -20.92
C PRO A 15 -8.19 29.57 -20.18
N ASP A 16 -8.87 30.16 -19.21
CA ASP A 16 -9.84 29.50 -18.34
C ASP A 16 -10.97 28.80 -19.12
N GLU A 17 -11.47 29.42 -20.19
CA GLU A 17 -12.49 28.87 -21.08
C GLU A 17 -12.05 27.53 -21.70
N LYS A 18 -10.77 27.44 -22.05
CA LYS A 18 -10.19 26.24 -22.66
C LYS A 18 -9.94 25.16 -21.61
N LEU A 19 -9.53 25.55 -20.40
CA LEU A 19 -9.45 24.61 -19.28
C LEU A 19 -10.84 24.06 -18.93
N LEU A 20 -11.87 24.90 -18.89
CA LEU A 20 -13.24 24.47 -18.63
C LEU A 20 -13.76 23.53 -19.73
N HIS A 21 -13.50 23.85 -21.00
CA HIS A 21 -13.84 22.98 -22.13
C HIS A 21 -13.17 21.61 -22.02
N ILE A 22 -11.88 21.58 -21.68
CA ILE A 22 -11.14 20.33 -21.46
C ILE A 22 -11.74 19.55 -20.29
N ALA A 23 -12.08 20.22 -19.19
CA ALA A 23 -12.64 19.57 -18.01
C ALA A 23 -14.02 18.93 -18.27
N THR A 24 -14.82 19.55 -19.14
CA THR A 24 -16.22 19.17 -19.40
C THR A 24 -16.39 18.24 -20.60
N HIS A 25 -15.58 18.40 -21.66
CA HIS A 25 -15.79 17.72 -22.95
C HIS A 25 -14.64 16.78 -23.33
N GLU A 26 -13.39 17.11 -22.97
CA GLU A 26 -12.20 16.40 -23.46
C GLU A 26 -11.45 15.64 -22.36
N ARG A 27 -11.96 15.63 -21.13
CA ARG A 27 -11.32 15.04 -19.96
C ARG A 27 -10.87 13.59 -20.19
N ASN A 28 -11.70 12.81 -20.88
CA ASN A 28 -11.47 11.39 -21.15
C ASN A 28 -10.44 11.14 -22.26
N THR A 29 -10.04 12.19 -22.98
CA THR A 29 -9.02 12.12 -24.04
C THR A 29 -7.61 12.36 -23.52
N LEU A 30 -7.48 12.88 -22.29
CA LEU A 30 -6.18 13.12 -21.65
C LEU A 30 -5.55 11.81 -21.17
N THR A 31 -4.24 11.69 -21.33
CA THR A 31 -3.48 10.62 -20.66
C THR A 31 -3.56 10.79 -19.14
N LYS A 32 -3.36 9.71 -18.40
CA LYS A 32 -3.45 9.71 -16.92
C LYS A 32 -2.51 10.74 -16.29
N GLU A 33 -1.31 10.89 -16.85
CA GLU A 33 -0.31 11.87 -16.44
C GLU A 33 -0.74 13.32 -16.77
N ALA A 34 -1.30 13.54 -17.95
CA ALA A 34 -1.77 14.87 -18.35
C ALA A 34 -2.98 15.31 -17.53
N LEU A 35 -3.91 14.39 -17.23
CA LEU A 35 -5.07 14.66 -16.40
C LEU A 35 -4.69 15.05 -14.96
N ALA A 36 -3.69 14.38 -14.38
CA ALA A 36 -3.21 14.71 -13.03
C ALA A 36 -2.65 16.14 -12.96
N VAL A 37 -1.79 16.50 -13.92
CA VAL A 37 -1.21 17.85 -14.03
C VAL A 37 -2.29 18.88 -14.32
N PHE A 38 -3.26 18.56 -15.17
CA PHE A 38 -4.41 19.41 -15.48
C PHE A 38 -5.25 19.72 -14.24
N ILE A 39 -5.59 18.72 -13.42
CA ILE A 39 -6.37 18.92 -12.19
C ILE A 39 -5.62 19.80 -11.18
N GLU A 40 -4.30 19.63 -11.04
CA GLU A 40 -3.50 20.51 -10.18
C GLU A 40 -3.57 21.97 -10.65
N VAL A 41 -3.37 22.22 -11.95
CA VAL A 41 -3.42 23.57 -12.53
C VAL A 41 -4.84 24.14 -12.45
N TYR A 42 -5.87 23.31 -12.58
CA TYR A 42 -7.26 23.75 -12.50
C TYR A 42 -7.61 24.19 -11.07
N LYS A 43 -7.17 23.44 -10.06
CA LYS A 43 -7.43 23.74 -8.64
C LYS A 43 -6.72 25.01 -8.13
N THR A 44 -5.65 25.44 -8.79
CA THR A 44 -4.96 26.70 -8.43
C THR A 44 -5.64 27.94 -9.04
N ARG A 45 -6.68 27.77 -9.85
CA ARG A 45 -7.44 28.85 -10.48
C ARG A 45 -8.81 29.04 -9.81
N PRO A 46 -9.43 30.23 -9.90
CA PRO A 46 -10.76 30.51 -9.37
C PRO A 46 -11.86 29.90 -10.25
N LEU A 47 -11.72 28.63 -10.60
CA LEU A 47 -12.66 27.87 -11.41
C LEU A 47 -13.42 26.89 -10.52
N ASP A 48 -14.64 26.54 -10.93
CA ASP A 48 -15.46 25.58 -10.21
C ASP A 48 -14.80 24.19 -10.24
N ALA A 49 -14.16 23.83 -9.13
CA ALA A 49 -13.49 22.55 -8.95
C ALA A 49 -14.47 21.43 -8.57
N SER A 50 -15.74 21.75 -8.28
CA SER A 50 -16.78 20.75 -7.96
C SER A 50 -17.11 19.86 -9.16
N ILE A 51 -16.77 20.28 -10.39
CA ILE A 51 -16.84 19.42 -11.58
C ILE A 51 -15.88 18.22 -11.53
N PHE A 52 -14.90 18.24 -10.60
CA PHE A 52 -14.05 17.10 -10.28
C PHE A 52 -14.44 16.41 -8.97
N GLU A 53 -15.39 16.97 -8.22
CA GLU A 53 -16.00 16.31 -7.08
C GLU A 53 -16.96 15.24 -7.61
N PRO A 54 -16.88 14.01 -7.11
CA PRO A 54 -17.70 12.92 -7.62
C PRO A 54 -19.17 13.16 -7.28
N THR A 55 -20.04 12.92 -8.25
CA THR A 55 -21.50 12.91 -8.03
C THR A 55 -21.91 11.76 -7.10
N PRO A 56 -23.06 11.85 -6.39
CA PRO A 56 -23.60 10.75 -5.58
C PRO A 56 -23.81 9.43 -6.36
N GLU A 57 -23.97 9.52 -7.69
CA GLU A 57 -24.12 8.38 -8.61
C GLU A 57 -22.75 7.81 -9.06
N GLU A 58 -21.69 8.62 -9.09
CA GLU A 58 -20.29 8.17 -9.27
C GLU A 58 -19.66 7.65 -7.97
N LEU A 59 -20.23 8.04 -6.82
CA LEU A 59 -20.01 7.47 -5.49
C LEU A 59 -20.71 6.10 -5.34
N ASP A 60 -20.76 5.27 -6.38
CA ASP A 60 -21.27 3.90 -6.26
C ASP A 60 -20.32 3.08 -5.35
N TYR A 61 -20.58 3.20 -4.05
CA TYR A 61 -19.85 2.73 -2.87
C TYR A 61 -19.71 1.20 -2.78
N ASP A 62 -20.17 0.47 -3.79
CA ASP A 62 -20.61 -0.90 -3.61
C ASP A 62 -19.47 -1.93 -3.84
N LYS A 63 -18.56 -1.72 -4.81
CA LYS A 63 -17.59 -2.78 -5.19
C LYS A 63 -16.56 -3.14 -4.11
N GLU A 64 -15.96 -2.18 -3.40
CA GLU A 64 -15.06 -2.48 -2.27
C GLU A 64 -15.84 -3.06 -1.08
N GLN A 65 -17.04 -2.53 -0.80
CA GLN A 65 -17.90 -3.06 0.25
C GLN A 65 -18.38 -4.49 -0.03
N HIS A 66 -18.60 -4.85 -1.29
CA HIS A 66 -18.99 -6.19 -1.69
C HIS A 66 -17.82 -7.17 -1.56
N TRP A 67 -16.59 -6.76 -1.88
CA TRP A 67 -15.39 -7.57 -1.63
C TRP A 67 -15.17 -7.83 -0.15
N PHE A 68 -15.23 -6.80 0.68
CA PHE A 68 -15.06 -6.95 2.12
C PHE A 68 -16.18 -7.77 2.76
N PHE A 69 -17.41 -7.53 2.34
CA PHE A 69 -18.53 -8.33 2.77
C PHE A 69 -18.40 -9.79 2.33
N ALA A 70 -18.00 -10.04 1.08
CA ALA A 70 -17.78 -11.39 0.60
C ALA A 70 -16.69 -12.11 1.39
N LEU A 71 -15.58 -11.44 1.72
CA LEU A 71 -14.53 -11.99 2.59
C LEU A 71 -15.04 -12.25 4.01
N GLU A 72 -15.80 -11.33 4.59
CA GLU A 72 -16.35 -11.47 5.94
C GLU A 72 -17.38 -12.61 6.03
N GLU A 73 -18.28 -12.69 5.05
CA GLU A 73 -19.31 -13.72 4.96
C GLU A 73 -18.72 -15.10 4.66
N LYS A 74 -17.68 -15.16 3.81
CA LYS A 74 -16.93 -16.39 3.57
C LYS A 74 -16.27 -16.90 4.85
N ARG A 75 -15.70 -16.00 5.66
CA ARG A 75 -15.13 -16.32 6.98
C ARG A 75 -16.16 -16.84 7.97
N LYS A 76 -17.42 -16.40 7.87
CA LYS A 76 -18.54 -16.95 8.66
C LYS A 76 -18.92 -18.37 8.24
N GLY A 77 -18.24 -18.95 7.24
CA GLY A 77 -18.47 -20.32 6.76
C GLY A 77 -19.54 -20.42 5.69
N LYS A 78 -19.98 -19.29 5.10
CA LYS A 78 -21.02 -19.32 4.06
C LYS A 78 -20.55 -20.03 2.79
N THR A 79 -21.45 -20.80 2.21
CA THR A 79 -21.20 -21.47 0.92
C THR A 79 -21.19 -20.45 -0.22
N ALA A 80 -20.68 -20.85 -1.39
CA ALA A 80 -20.70 -19.99 -2.57
C ALA A 80 -22.12 -19.58 -2.98
N GLU A 81 -23.10 -20.47 -2.81
CA GLU A 81 -24.52 -20.23 -3.10
C GLU A 81 -25.14 -19.19 -2.15
N GLU A 82 -24.84 -19.30 -0.85
CA GLU A 82 -25.28 -18.34 0.16
C GLU A 82 -24.64 -16.96 -0.01
N LEU A 83 -23.35 -16.94 -0.39
CA LEU A 83 -22.62 -15.72 -0.75
C LEU A 83 -23.23 -15.06 -1.98
N TYR A 84 -23.58 -15.84 -3.00
CA TYR A 84 -24.22 -15.33 -4.21
C TYR A 84 -25.56 -14.67 -3.88
N GLY A 85 -26.40 -15.33 -3.09
CA GLY A 85 -27.66 -14.75 -2.60
C GLY A 85 -27.45 -13.48 -1.77
N SER A 86 -26.40 -13.46 -0.94
CA SER A 86 -26.07 -12.30 -0.10
C SER A 86 -25.52 -11.11 -0.92
N LEU A 87 -24.78 -11.36 -1.99
CA LEU A 87 -24.22 -10.32 -2.88
C LEU A 87 -25.27 -9.75 -3.83
N THR A 88 -26.12 -10.60 -4.40
CA THR A 88 -27.25 -10.18 -5.24
C THR A 88 -28.29 -9.38 -4.45
N ALA A 89 -28.53 -9.73 -3.18
CA ALA A 89 -29.35 -8.92 -2.26
C ALA A 89 -28.79 -7.51 -1.99
N ARG A 90 -27.50 -7.28 -2.27
CA ARG A 90 -26.83 -5.97 -2.21
C ARG A 90 -26.71 -5.31 -3.59
N ASN A 91 -27.64 -5.60 -4.50
CA ASN A 91 -27.72 -5.03 -5.86
C ASN A 91 -26.51 -5.31 -6.77
N LEU A 92 -25.65 -6.27 -6.43
CA LEU A 92 -24.54 -6.65 -7.29
C LEU A 92 -25.05 -7.49 -8.48
N LYS A 93 -24.60 -7.19 -9.70
CA LYS A 93 -24.95 -7.96 -10.89
C LYS A 93 -24.41 -9.39 -10.80
N ASP A 94 -25.15 -10.35 -11.36
CA ASP A 94 -24.80 -11.78 -11.37
C ASP A 94 -23.36 -12.06 -11.80
N GLU A 95 -22.92 -11.45 -12.90
CA GLU A 95 -21.55 -11.61 -13.44
C GLU A 95 -20.48 -11.10 -12.45
N GLN A 96 -20.77 -10.00 -11.76
CA GLN A 96 -19.86 -9.41 -10.79
C GLN A 96 -19.80 -10.24 -9.51
N ALA A 97 -20.95 -10.77 -9.05
CA ALA A 97 -21.02 -11.67 -7.90
C ALA A 97 -20.21 -12.95 -8.15
N ALA A 98 -20.37 -13.57 -9.33
CA ALA A 98 -19.60 -14.74 -9.72
C ALA A 98 -18.09 -14.45 -9.81
N ALA A 99 -17.71 -13.29 -10.38
CA ALA A 99 -16.32 -12.86 -10.46
C ALA A 99 -15.66 -12.65 -9.09
N ILE A 100 -16.39 -12.12 -8.10
CA ILE A 100 -15.88 -11.98 -6.73
C ILE A 100 -15.74 -13.37 -6.09
N ILE A 101 -16.80 -14.19 -6.12
CA ILE A 101 -16.83 -15.50 -5.46
C ILE A 101 -15.72 -16.42 -5.97
N SER A 102 -15.51 -16.47 -7.29
CA SER A 102 -14.46 -17.29 -7.92
C SER A 102 -13.03 -16.91 -7.54
N ARG A 103 -12.85 -15.72 -6.98
CA ARG A 103 -11.55 -15.17 -6.58
C ARG A 103 -11.39 -15.08 -5.07
N LEU A 104 -12.37 -15.50 -4.28
CA LEU A 104 -12.26 -15.52 -2.83
C LEU A 104 -11.26 -16.60 -2.37
N PRO A 105 -10.48 -16.33 -1.31
CA PRO A 105 -9.64 -17.35 -0.67
C PRO A 105 -10.49 -18.52 -0.16
N GLU A 106 -9.94 -19.73 -0.26
CA GLU A 106 -10.50 -20.89 0.43
C GLU A 106 -10.33 -20.75 1.95
N PRO A 107 -11.30 -21.20 2.76
CA PRO A 107 -11.30 -20.96 4.21
C PRO A 107 -10.16 -21.68 4.97
N ASP A 108 -9.61 -22.76 4.42
CA ASP A 108 -8.55 -23.57 5.03
C ASP A 108 -7.26 -23.56 4.22
N ILE A 109 -6.90 -22.40 3.68
CA ILE A 109 -5.60 -22.24 3.04
C ILE A 109 -4.51 -22.40 4.11
N ASN A 110 -3.83 -23.54 4.07
CA ASN A 110 -2.54 -23.75 4.73
C ASN A 110 -1.45 -23.61 3.67
N ASP A 111 -0.55 -22.65 3.87
CA ASP A 111 0.61 -22.43 2.99
C ASP A 111 1.82 -22.21 3.90
N GLU A 112 2.36 -23.32 4.38
CA GLU A 112 3.42 -23.33 5.40
C GLU A 112 4.67 -22.59 4.92
N ASP A 113 4.99 -22.67 3.63
CA ASP A 113 6.13 -21.98 3.01
C ASP A 113 5.92 -20.46 3.07
N PHE A 114 4.73 -19.97 2.68
CA PHE A 114 4.41 -18.56 2.76
C PHE A 114 4.36 -18.06 4.21
N GLU A 115 3.76 -18.81 5.13
CA GLU A 115 3.68 -18.43 6.54
C GLU A 115 5.06 -18.37 7.19
N THR A 116 5.92 -19.35 6.91
CA THR A 116 7.29 -19.40 7.39
C THR A 116 8.09 -18.23 6.81
N TYR A 117 7.93 -17.93 5.53
CA TYR A 117 8.58 -16.80 4.86
C TYR A 117 8.19 -15.47 5.52
N ILE A 118 6.89 -15.18 5.67
CA ILE A 118 6.40 -13.95 6.31
C ILE A 118 6.93 -13.87 7.74
N LYS A 119 6.86 -14.97 8.50
CA LYS A 119 7.31 -14.99 9.89
C LYS A 119 8.79 -14.65 10.01
N HIS A 120 9.64 -15.31 9.23
CA HIS A 120 11.09 -15.11 9.25
C HIS A 120 11.48 -13.66 8.89
N GLN A 121 10.93 -13.13 7.80
CA GLN A 121 11.21 -11.76 7.34
C GLN A 121 10.80 -10.71 8.39
N CYS A 122 9.62 -10.85 8.97
CA CYS A 122 9.13 -9.90 9.97
C CYS A 122 9.86 -10.02 11.32
N GLU A 123 10.19 -11.24 11.76
CA GLU A 123 10.87 -11.48 13.04
C GLU A 123 12.29 -10.91 13.04
N HIS A 124 13.03 -11.06 11.94
CA HIS A 124 14.37 -10.49 11.84
C HIS A 124 14.35 -8.97 12.00
N VAL A 125 13.44 -8.29 11.30
CA VAL A 125 13.31 -6.81 11.37
C VAL A 125 12.83 -6.36 12.76
N PHE A 126 11.90 -7.10 13.39
CA PHE A 126 11.42 -6.83 14.73
C PHE A 126 12.52 -6.98 15.79
N LEU A 127 13.26 -8.10 15.76
CA LEU A 127 14.35 -8.37 16.69
C LEU A 127 15.47 -7.35 16.52
N ALA A 128 15.91 -7.06 15.29
CA ALA A 128 16.93 -6.04 15.03
C ALA A 128 16.54 -4.67 15.59
N GLY A 129 15.27 -4.26 15.42
CA GLY A 129 14.75 -3.02 16.00
C GLY A 129 14.78 -3.01 17.53
N ASN A 130 14.38 -4.10 18.17
CA ASN A 130 14.43 -4.23 19.63
C ASN A 130 15.87 -4.25 20.17
N PHE A 131 16.78 -4.97 19.51
CA PHE A 131 18.19 -4.97 19.87
C PHE A 131 18.82 -3.58 19.78
N ALA A 132 18.55 -2.84 18.70
CA ALA A 132 19.02 -1.47 18.56
C ALA A 132 18.51 -0.56 19.70
N ARG A 133 17.24 -0.70 20.08
CA ARG A 133 16.65 0.06 21.21
C ARG A 133 17.31 -0.29 22.53
N VAL A 134 17.52 -1.58 22.82
CA VAL A 134 18.22 -2.03 24.04
C VAL A 134 19.64 -1.47 24.07
N LEU A 135 20.34 -1.45 22.94
CA LEU A 135 21.69 -0.92 22.84
C LEU A 135 21.73 0.59 23.12
N ILE A 136 20.82 1.38 22.54
CA ILE A 136 20.72 2.83 22.80
C ILE A 136 20.41 3.11 24.28
N ILE A 137 19.50 2.34 24.89
CA ILE A 137 19.18 2.47 26.31
C ILE A 137 20.41 2.14 27.16
N GLY A 138 21.10 1.04 26.86
CA GLY A 138 22.31 0.64 27.55
C GLY A 138 23.41 1.69 27.47
N THR A 139 23.69 2.22 26.28
CA THR A 139 24.68 3.29 26.10
C THR A 139 24.28 4.58 26.81
N GLY A 140 22.99 4.92 26.80
CA GLY A 140 22.46 6.09 27.51
C GLY A 140 22.65 5.98 29.03
N ILE A 141 22.33 4.82 29.62
CA ILE A 141 22.52 4.55 31.05
C ILE A 141 24.02 4.61 31.41
N CYS A 142 24.90 3.99 30.61
CA CYS A 142 26.34 4.03 30.83
C CYS A 142 26.89 5.46 30.78
N ALA A 143 26.44 6.29 29.82
CA ALA A 143 26.84 7.68 29.71
C ALA A 143 26.39 8.51 30.93
N ILE A 144 25.17 8.28 31.43
CA ILE A 144 24.67 8.92 32.66
C ILE A 144 25.53 8.51 33.86
N ALA A 145 25.76 7.21 34.05
CA ALA A 145 26.54 6.70 35.17
C ALA A 145 27.98 7.23 35.17
N TYR A 146 28.63 7.27 34.01
CA TYR A 146 29.98 7.83 33.90
C TYR A 146 30.00 9.34 34.16
N GLY A 147 29.04 10.07 33.58
CA GLY A 147 28.90 11.51 33.77
C GLY A 147 28.68 11.89 35.23
N THR A 148 27.86 11.14 35.97
CA THR A 148 27.63 11.39 37.40
C THR A 148 28.84 11.01 38.26
N MET A 149 29.50 9.88 37.99
CA MET A 149 30.70 9.45 38.74
C MET A 149 31.89 10.42 38.57
N LYS A 150 32.02 11.04 37.40
CA LYS A 150 33.13 11.97 37.09
C LYS A 150 32.74 13.45 37.21
N PHE A 151 31.53 13.76 37.65
CA PHE A 151 30.97 15.12 37.63
C PHE A 151 31.06 15.81 36.25
N PHE A 152 31.03 15.03 35.17
CA PHE A 152 31.15 15.52 33.81
C PHE A 152 29.76 15.69 33.17
N VAL A 153 29.17 16.86 33.41
CA VAL A 153 27.82 17.25 32.98
C VAL A 153 27.51 16.95 31.50
N PRO A 154 28.44 17.17 30.54
CA PRO A 154 28.14 16.89 29.13
C PRO A 154 27.76 15.42 28.86
N PHE A 155 28.36 14.46 29.56
CA PHE A 155 28.03 13.03 29.39
C PHE A 155 26.66 12.68 29.96
N THR A 156 26.27 13.31 31.07
CA THR A 156 24.92 13.14 31.63
C THR A 156 23.87 13.66 30.67
N ILE A 157 24.09 14.83 30.05
CA ILE A 157 23.20 15.40 29.03
C ILE A 157 23.10 14.47 27.81
N LEU A 158 24.24 13.96 27.32
CA LEU A 158 24.28 13.03 26.19
C LEU A 158 23.47 11.76 26.48
N GLY A 159 23.63 11.18 27.67
CA GLY A 159 22.89 9.97 28.04
C GLY A 159 21.38 10.22 28.19
N ILE A 160 20.96 11.37 28.74
CA ILE A 160 19.54 11.77 28.77
C ILE A 160 19.01 11.93 27.33
N ALA A 161 19.77 12.58 26.45
CA ALA A 161 19.40 12.74 25.04
C ALA A 161 19.25 11.39 24.34
N MET A 162 20.13 10.42 24.60
CA MET A 162 20.01 9.06 24.07
C MET A 162 18.76 8.32 24.58
N LEU A 163 18.40 8.47 25.86
CA LEU A 163 17.19 7.88 26.41
C LEU A 163 15.92 8.52 25.82
N LEU A 164 15.91 9.85 25.69
CA LEU A 164 14.84 10.57 24.99
C LEU A 164 14.74 10.09 23.54
N LEU A 165 15.87 9.90 22.87
CA LEU A 165 15.92 9.36 21.52
C LEU A 165 15.38 7.93 21.45
N ALA A 166 15.64 7.04 22.43
CA ALA A 166 15.06 5.69 22.47
C ALA A 166 13.53 5.67 22.66
N VAL A 167 12.99 6.66 23.40
CA VAL A 167 11.55 6.86 23.61
C VAL A 167 10.89 7.50 22.39
N CYS A 168 11.53 8.53 21.82
CA CYS A 168 11.05 9.27 20.65
C CYS A 168 11.29 8.55 19.32
N PHE A 169 12.23 7.59 19.26
CA PHE A 169 12.32 6.63 18.17
C PHE A 169 11.05 5.77 18.21
N LYS A 170 10.03 6.28 17.52
CA LYS A 170 9.00 5.46 16.91
C LYS A 170 9.71 4.64 15.84
N ILE A 171 10.33 3.53 16.25
CA ILE A 171 10.59 2.41 15.36
C ILE A 171 9.18 1.98 14.94
N GLY A 172 8.67 2.57 13.84
CA GLY A 172 7.26 2.57 13.46
C GLY A 172 6.71 1.18 13.67
N THR A 173 5.72 1.05 14.56
CA THR A 173 5.27 -0.18 15.23
C THR A 173 5.59 -1.43 14.44
N LYS A 174 6.85 -1.91 14.56
CA LYS A 174 7.30 -3.04 13.77
C LYS A 174 6.69 -4.24 14.44
N HIS A 175 5.61 -4.74 13.87
CA HIS A 175 4.96 -5.91 14.40
C HIS A 175 5.75 -7.15 13.98
N GLY A 176 5.88 -8.12 14.89
CA GLY A 176 6.59 -9.37 14.60
C GLY A 176 5.85 -10.26 13.60
N GLY A 177 6.49 -11.35 13.19
CA GLY A 177 5.95 -12.29 12.20
C GLY A 177 4.57 -12.85 12.54
N ALA A 178 4.34 -13.24 13.79
CA ALA A 178 3.05 -13.75 14.22
C ALA A 178 1.90 -12.75 14.01
N PHE A 179 2.14 -11.45 14.15
CA PHE A 179 1.13 -10.43 13.88
C PHE A 179 0.78 -10.39 12.39
N TRP A 180 1.77 -10.37 11.51
CA TRP A 180 1.55 -10.29 10.07
C TRP A 180 0.91 -11.55 9.50
N VAL A 181 1.35 -12.74 9.95
CA VAL A 181 0.70 -14.00 9.60
C VAL A 181 -0.77 -14.00 10.04
N ASN A 182 -1.04 -13.65 11.30
CA ASN A 182 -2.42 -13.56 11.81
C ASN A 182 -3.25 -12.54 11.01
N ARG A 183 -2.67 -11.40 10.67
CA ARG A 183 -3.34 -10.35 9.91
C ARG A 183 -3.66 -10.79 8.48
N ILE A 184 -2.73 -11.44 7.80
CA ILE A 184 -2.94 -11.95 6.43
C ILE A 184 -3.98 -13.08 6.42
N LYS A 185 -3.94 -13.99 7.39
CA LYS A 185 -4.88 -15.13 7.45
C LYS A 185 -6.27 -14.74 7.91
N HIS A 186 -6.37 -13.91 8.95
CA HIS A 186 -7.63 -13.68 9.65
C HIS A 186 -8.26 -12.30 9.38
N LYS A 187 -7.50 -11.35 8.84
CA LYS A 187 -7.97 -10.01 8.46
C LYS A 187 -7.37 -9.53 7.13
N PRO A 188 -7.41 -10.34 6.04
CA PRO A 188 -6.83 -9.96 4.76
C PRO A 188 -7.43 -8.65 4.23
N GLU A 189 -8.71 -8.36 4.49
CA GLU A 189 -9.43 -7.13 4.11
C GLU A 189 -8.80 -5.84 4.65
N SER A 190 -7.98 -5.97 5.68
CA SER A 190 -7.26 -4.83 6.25
C SER A 190 -6.05 -4.42 5.41
N ILE A 191 -5.61 -5.26 4.46
CA ILE A 191 -4.48 -5.01 3.57
C ILE A 191 -5.03 -4.47 2.25
N VAL A 192 -4.67 -3.23 1.92
CA VAL A 192 -5.24 -2.54 0.76
C VAL A 192 -4.26 -2.35 -0.38
N TRP A 193 -2.96 -2.43 -0.09
CA TRP A 193 -1.94 -2.12 -1.08
C TRP A 193 -0.71 -2.99 -0.91
N ILE A 194 -0.26 -3.56 -2.03
CA ILE A 194 1.04 -4.18 -2.22
C ILE A 194 1.85 -3.25 -3.12
N LYS A 195 2.71 -2.44 -2.51
CA LYS A 195 3.52 -1.43 -3.17
C LYS A 195 4.89 -2.03 -3.53
N PRO A 196 5.19 -2.28 -4.82
CA PRO A 196 6.55 -2.61 -5.23
C PRO A 196 7.46 -1.39 -5.01
N ILE A 197 8.54 -1.56 -4.25
CA ILE A 197 9.56 -0.53 -4.08
C ILE A 197 10.55 -0.68 -5.22
N VAL A 198 10.58 0.34 -6.09
CA VAL A 198 11.54 0.43 -7.18
C VAL A 198 12.81 1.10 -6.65
N GLU A 199 13.84 0.32 -6.37
CA GLU A 199 15.16 0.87 -6.05
C GLU A 199 15.82 1.39 -7.33
N LYS A 200 15.99 2.70 -7.43
CA LYS A 200 16.78 3.31 -8.50
C LYS A 200 18.26 3.22 -8.13
N HIS A 201 18.98 2.25 -8.66
CA HIS A 201 20.44 2.32 -8.67
C HIS A 201 20.88 3.26 -9.79
N THR A 202 21.47 4.40 -9.42
CA THR A 202 22.12 5.31 -10.38
C THR A 202 23.60 4.91 -10.45
N VAL A 203 23.99 4.14 -11.47
CA VAL A 203 25.41 3.82 -11.73
C VAL A 203 25.81 4.50 -13.03
N TRP A 204 26.92 5.24 -13.00
CA TRP A 204 27.27 6.30 -13.93
C TRP A 204 27.45 5.89 -15.42
N TYR A 205 27.36 4.61 -15.79
CA TYR A 205 27.59 4.16 -17.19
C TYR A 205 26.86 2.87 -17.63
N LEU A 206 25.82 2.39 -16.94
CA LEU A 206 25.10 1.18 -17.40
C LEU A 206 23.59 1.32 -17.17
N ILE A 207 22.80 1.01 -18.20
CA ILE A 207 21.34 0.88 -18.15
C ILE A 207 21.00 -0.13 -17.05
N THR A 208 20.43 0.32 -15.94
CA THR A 208 20.03 -0.56 -14.84
C THR A 208 18.75 -1.31 -15.22
N LEU A 209 18.89 -2.62 -15.40
CA LEU A 209 17.77 -3.56 -15.52
C LEU A 209 17.02 -3.58 -14.18
N PHE A 210 15.77 -3.15 -14.21
CA PHE A 210 14.83 -3.13 -13.09
C PHE A 210 14.72 -4.52 -12.44
N LYS A 211 15.01 -4.61 -11.14
CA LYS A 211 14.57 -5.73 -10.30
C LYS A 211 13.85 -5.15 -9.09
N THR A 212 12.54 -5.28 -9.07
CA THR A 212 11.73 -5.07 -7.86
C THR A 212 12.05 -6.21 -6.90
N SER A 213 13.00 -5.96 -6.01
CA SER A 213 13.41 -6.88 -4.95
C SER A 213 12.68 -6.60 -3.64
N HIS A 214 11.84 -5.56 -3.60
CA HIS A 214 11.23 -5.08 -2.36
C HIS A 214 9.73 -4.86 -2.55
N PHE A 215 8.93 -5.39 -1.65
CA PHE A 215 7.48 -5.20 -1.63
C PHE A 215 7.04 -4.66 -0.28
N GLN A 216 6.29 -3.57 -0.29
CA GLN A 216 5.69 -3.01 0.91
C GLN A 216 4.22 -3.40 0.97
N ILE A 217 3.80 -4.02 2.07
CA ILE A 217 2.40 -4.27 2.39
C ILE A 217 1.89 -3.09 3.22
N CYS A 218 0.81 -2.47 2.77
CA CYS A 218 0.19 -1.33 3.44
C CYS A 218 -1.28 -1.62 3.78
N THR A 219 -1.68 -1.21 4.98
CA THR A 219 -2.99 -1.52 5.56
C THR A 219 -3.88 -0.28 5.73
N ARG A 220 -5.18 -0.51 5.98
CA ARG A 220 -6.17 0.56 6.19
C ARG A 220 -5.91 1.43 7.42
N ASP A 221 -5.21 0.89 8.41
CA ASP A 221 -4.80 1.56 9.64
C ASP A 221 -3.39 2.18 9.52
N SER A 222 -2.89 2.39 8.29
CA SER A 222 -1.59 3.02 8.03
C SER A 222 -0.38 2.23 8.55
N ILE A 223 -0.53 0.92 8.72
CA ILE A 223 0.56 0.05 9.13
C ILE A 223 1.24 -0.47 7.87
N GLU A 224 2.57 -0.41 7.87
CA GLU A 224 3.38 -0.77 6.72
C GLU A 224 4.46 -1.76 7.13
N ILE A 225 4.76 -2.69 6.22
CA ILE A 225 5.93 -3.57 6.32
C ILE A 225 6.56 -3.76 4.96
N THR A 226 7.87 -3.79 4.91
CA THR A 226 8.64 -4.06 3.70
C THR A 226 9.23 -5.46 3.77
N PHE A 227 9.05 -6.22 2.70
CA PHE A 227 9.64 -7.53 2.45
C PHE A 227 10.74 -7.39 1.41
N GLU A 228 11.91 -7.95 1.72
CA GLU A 228 12.99 -8.12 0.75
C GLU A 228 12.81 -9.48 0.08
N CYS A 229 12.42 -9.47 -1.20
CA CYS A 229 12.25 -10.63 -2.07
C CYS A 229 13.37 -10.63 -3.14
N THR A 230 14.63 -10.75 -2.71
CA THR A 230 15.79 -10.74 -3.61
C THR A 230 15.96 -12.08 -4.34
N ASP A 231 15.64 -13.19 -3.68
CA ASP A 231 15.65 -14.54 -4.23
C ASP A 231 14.41 -14.79 -5.12
N PRO A 232 14.57 -15.25 -6.38
CA PRO A 232 13.46 -15.66 -7.23
C PRO A 232 12.49 -16.66 -6.59
N VAL A 233 12.99 -17.58 -5.75
CA VAL A 233 12.14 -18.58 -5.07
C VAL A 233 11.27 -17.91 -4.02
N GLU A 234 11.87 -17.14 -3.12
CA GLU A 234 11.14 -16.34 -2.11
C GLU A 234 10.13 -15.38 -2.73
N ARG A 235 10.51 -14.73 -3.84
CA ARG A 235 9.59 -13.85 -4.58
C ARG A 235 8.40 -14.62 -5.13
N ASN A 236 8.60 -15.85 -5.62
CA ASN A 236 7.50 -16.68 -6.09
C ASN A 236 6.60 -17.13 -4.94
N ILE A 237 7.17 -17.53 -3.81
CA ILE A 237 6.42 -17.86 -2.58
C ILE A 237 5.58 -16.65 -2.15
N PHE A 238 6.19 -15.46 -2.09
CA PHE A 238 5.50 -14.23 -1.72
C PHE A 238 4.34 -13.89 -2.67
N LEU A 239 4.61 -13.84 -3.99
CA LEU A 239 3.60 -13.49 -4.99
C LEU A 239 2.44 -14.50 -5.06
N THR A 240 2.76 -15.79 -4.94
CA THR A 240 1.76 -16.86 -4.90
C THR A 240 0.91 -16.75 -3.63
N GLY A 241 1.54 -16.53 -2.47
CA GLY A 241 0.85 -16.36 -1.20
C GLY A 241 -0.05 -15.13 -1.16
N ILE A 242 0.43 -13.95 -1.55
CA ILE A 242 -0.44 -12.74 -1.56
C ILE A 242 -1.62 -12.89 -2.52
N LYS A 243 -1.45 -13.61 -3.64
CA LYS A 243 -2.54 -13.88 -4.58
C LYS A 243 -3.59 -14.81 -3.99
N LYS A 244 -3.14 -15.76 -3.16
CA LYS A 244 -4.00 -16.72 -2.47
C LYS A 244 -4.75 -16.10 -1.29
N TYR A 245 -4.06 -15.33 -0.45
CA TYR A 245 -4.64 -14.78 0.79
C TYR A 245 -5.27 -13.39 0.62
N ILE A 246 -4.73 -12.56 -0.28
CA ILE A 246 -5.08 -11.13 -0.38
C ILE A 246 -5.40 -10.75 -1.85
N PRO A 247 -6.31 -11.47 -2.53
CA PRO A 247 -6.58 -11.26 -3.96
C PRO A 247 -7.13 -9.86 -4.29
N HIS A 248 -7.72 -9.19 -3.29
CA HIS A 248 -8.37 -7.89 -3.40
C HIS A 248 -7.43 -6.69 -3.13
N ALA A 249 -6.20 -6.89 -2.66
CA ALA A 249 -5.32 -5.75 -2.48
C ALA A 249 -4.94 -5.14 -3.85
N HIS A 250 -4.71 -3.83 -3.90
CA HIS A 250 -4.13 -3.22 -5.09
C HIS A 250 -2.66 -3.62 -5.21
N ILE A 251 -2.17 -3.88 -6.43
CA ILE A 251 -0.74 -3.94 -6.72
C ILE A 251 -0.31 -2.84 -7.70
N GLY A 252 0.79 -2.18 -7.38
CA GLY A 252 1.39 -1.17 -8.25
C GLY A 252 1.98 -0.01 -7.48
N TYR A 253 2.72 0.85 -8.17
CA TYR A 253 3.30 2.04 -7.56
C TYR A 253 3.32 3.21 -8.54
N SER A 254 2.88 4.36 -8.06
CA SER A 254 3.23 5.67 -8.62
C SER A 254 3.08 6.74 -7.55
N PHE A 255 3.72 7.90 -7.74
CA PHE A 255 3.63 9.02 -6.79
C PHE A 255 2.17 9.46 -6.51
N PRO A 256 1.26 9.53 -7.50
CA PRO A 256 -0.14 9.81 -7.22
C PRO A 256 -0.82 8.78 -6.31
N LEU A 257 -0.46 7.49 -6.43
CA LEU A 257 -1.04 6.45 -5.59
C LEU A 257 -0.55 6.56 -4.15
N ASP A 258 0.74 6.84 -3.98
CA ASP A 258 1.34 7.07 -2.67
C ASP A 258 0.66 8.23 -1.94
N HIS A 259 0.43 9.33 -2.65
CA HIS A 259 -0.28 10.48 -2.11
C HIS A 259 -1.74 10.16 -1.75
N MET A 260 -2.45 9.39 -2.59
CA MET A 260 -3.82 8.95 -2.28
C MET A 260 -3.88 8.07 -1.04
N TYR A 261 -2.92 7.15 -0.88
CA TYR A 261 -2.82 6.31 0.29
C TYR A 261 -2.55 7.14 1.55
N ILE A 262 -1.56 8.04 1.53
CA ILE A 262 -1.22 8.90 2.68
C ILE A 262 -2.41 9.77 3.11
N GLN A 263 -3.22 10.24 2.17
CA GLN A 263 -4.39 11.07 2.47
C GLN A 263 -5.54 10.29 3.12
N ASN A 264 -5.83 9.09 2.63
CA ASN A 264 -6.93 8.26 3.15
C ASN A 264 -6.66 6.76 2.95
N PRO A 265 -5.89 6.12 3.84
CA PRO A 265 -5.58 4.69 3.76
C PRO A 265 -6.84 3.81 3.80
N ALA A 266 -7.84 4.21 4.58
CA ALA A 266 -9.07 3.44 4.78
C ALA A 266 -9.99 3.44 3.55
N GLY A 267 -9.93 4.49 2.72
CA GLY A 267 -10.68 4.62 1.46
C GLY A 267 -9.81 4.47 0.20
N PHE A 268 -8.61 3.90 0.34
CA PHE A 268 -7.62 3.86 -0.73
C PHE A 268 -8.10 3.07 -1.96
N ILE A 269 -8.65 1.87 -1.77
CA ILE A 269 -9.15 1.05 -2.88
C ILE A 269 -10.32 1.73 -3.58
N ASN A 270 -11.27 2.32 -2.85
CA ASN A 270 -12.36 3.11 -3.42
C ASN A 270 -11.84 4.25 -4.30
N ALA A 271 -10.84 4.99 -3.82
CA ALA A 271 -10.23 6.08 -4.59
C ALA A 271 -9.58 5.57 -5.89
N LEU A 272 -8.97 4.38 -5.86
CA LEU A 272 -8.39 3.73 -7.04
C LEU A 272 -9.45 3.26 -8.03
N GLN A 273 -10.52 2.61 -7.54
CA GLN A 273 -11.60 2.09 -8.36
C GLN A 273 -12.30 3.23 -9.11
N HIS A 274 -12.59 4.33 -8.41
CA HIS A 274 -13.17 5.54 -9.01
C HIS A 274 -12.31 6.10 -10.16
N LYS A 275 -10.98 6.08 -10.00
CA LYS A 275 -10.06 6.58 -11.02
C LYS A 275 -9.76 5.55 -12.12
N ASN A 276 -10.38 4.37 -12.09
CA ASN A 276 -10.05 3.24 -12.96
C ASN A 276 -8.54 2.90 -12.93
N LEU A 277 -7.95 3.00 -11.74
CA LEU A 277 -6.55 2.68 -11.46
C LEU A 277 -6.39 1.41 -10.63
N TYR A 278 -7.50 0.86 -10.12
CA TYR A 278 -7.49 -0.33 -9.29
C TYR A 278 -7.08 -1.56 -10.11
N LEU A 279 -5.95 -2.13 -9.71
CA LEU A 279 -5.40 -3.38 -10.23
C LEU A 279 -5.31 -4.37 -9.07
N PRO A 280 -6.21 -5.35 -8.96
CA PRO A 280 -6.19 -6.32 -7.87
C PRO A 280 -5.04 -7.32 -8.05
N VAL A 281 -4.50 -7.81 -6.93
CA VAL A 281 -3.45 -8.86 -6.92
C VAL A 281 -3.90 -10.14 -7.65
N ALA A 282 -5.20 -10.46 -7.62
CA ALA A 282 -5.77 -11.60 -8.35
C ALA A 282 -5.43 -11.60 -9.85
N ASP A 283 -5.29 -10.42 -10.45
CA ASP A 283 -5.08 -10.26 -11.89
C ASP A 283 -3.59 -10.30 -12.28
N ILE A 284 -2.67 -10.51 -11.32
CA ILE A 284 -1.23 -10.65 -11.61
C ILE A 284 -0.99 -11.96 -12.36
N ALA A 285 -0.31 -11.85 -13.51
CA ALA A 285 0.33 -12.98 -14.18
C ALA A 285 1.61 -13.35 -13.42
N LEU A 286 1.66 -14.56 -12.84
CA LEU A 286 2.86 -15.06 -12.19
C LEU A 286 3.89 -15.44 -13.28
N PRO A 287 5.17 -15.03 -13.14
CA PRO A 287 6.21 -15.45 -14.06
C PRO A 287 6.39 -16.99 -13.98
N PRO A 288 6.73 -17.66 -15.09
CA PRO A 288 7.03 -19.08 -15.05
C PRO A 288 8.22 -19.33 -14.10
N VAL A 289 8.10 -20.34 -13.24
CA VAL A 289 9.19 -20.78 -12.37
C VAL A 289 10.24 -21.41 -13.27
N SER A 290 11.28 -20.65 -13.63
CA SER A 290 12.48 -21.21 -14.24
C SER A 290 13.28 -21.90 -13.14
N VAL A 291 13.12 -23.22 -13.04
CA VAL A 291 13.95 -24.12 -12.22
C VAL A 291 15.34 -24.23 -12.83
#